data_AF-A0A7C7Q5Z6-F1
#
_entry.id   AF-A0A7C7Q5Z6-F1
#
_cell.length_a   1.000
_cell.length_b   1.000
_cell.length_c   1.000
_cell.angle_alpha   90.00
_cell.angle_beta   90.00
_cell.angle_gamma   90.00
#
_symmetry.space_group_name_H-M   'P 1'
#
loop_
_entity.id
_entity.type
_entity.pdbx_description
1 polymer ?
#
loop_
_entity_poly.entity_id
_entity_poly.type
_entity_poly.pdbx_seq_one_letter_code
_entity_poly.pdbx_strand_id
1 'polypeptide(L)'
;KILYSQLHARSLVIGETSAIGCNRGGTPQRLRELRNGAQLEMRIVVVSTVHVMNDIVSSSRIRTALRNGDIDLARELLGRPYSLTGSVAHGRKLAQRLGFPTINIQVPDEKLLPRYGVYAGYARIGNIRCPMVANIGVRPTVDGRNVSVEAHLLDYKCQQTPKRASLELLFFLRPERRFESIEVLAQQVKRDIANARKMLRV
;
A
#
# COMPACT_ATOMS: atom_id res chain seq x y z
N LYS A 1 9.78 31.02 10.01
CA LYS A 1 10.36 31.52 8.73
C LYS A 1 9.68 30.92 7.50
N ILE A 2 9.71 29.60 7.28
CA ILE A 2 9.08 28.99 6.09
C ILE A 2 7.57 29.27 6.01
N LEU A 3 6.79 28.79 6.99
CA LEU A 3 5.32 28.89 6.96
C LEU A 3 4.82 30.34 6.86
N TYR A 4 5.37 31.22 7.68
CA TYR A 4 4.91 32.61 7.76
C TYR A 4 5.50 33.51 6.66
N SER A 5 6.82 33.48 6.45
CA SER A 5 7.51 34.47 5.60
C SER A 5 7.62 34.06 4.14
N GLN A 6 7.62 32.76 3.83
CA GLN A 6 7.77 32.26 2.45
C GLN A 6 6.45 31.77 1.87
N LEU A 7 5.69 30.99 2.66
CA LEU A 7 4.39 30.46 2.22
C LEU A 7 3.22 31.41 2.52
N HIS A 8 3.46 32.48 3.27
CA HIS A 8 2.43 33.44 3.72
C HIS A 8 1.19 32.74 4.30
N ALA A 9 1.43 31.64 5.05
CA ALA A 9 0.37 30.80 5.57
C ALA A 9 -0.49 31.57 6.59
N ARG A 10 -1.79 31.65 6.31
CA ARG A 10 -2.76 32.30 7.20
C ARG A 10 -3.32 31.35 8.27
N SER A 11 -3.27 30.04 8.01
CA SER A 11 -3.72 29.01 8.96
C SER A 11 -2.76 27.82 8.94
N LEU A 12 -2.51 27.25 10.12
CA LEU A 12 -1.82 25.98 10.31
C LEU A 12 -2.76 25.01 11.00
N VAL A 13 -3.02 23.89 10.33
CA VAL A 13 -3.76 22.75 10.88
C VAL A 13 -2.77 21.69 11.32
N ILE A 14 -2.83 21.26 12.58
CA ILE A 14 -1.85 20.37 13.19
C ILE A 14 -2.53 19.38 14.15
N GLY A 15 -2.03 18.14 14.22
CA GLY A 15 -2.55 17.15 15.18
C GLY A 15 -2.04 17.40 16.60
N GLU A 16 -2.78 16.93 17.61
CA GLU A 16 -2.44 17.07 19.04
C GLU A 16 -1.03 16.57 19.40
N THR A 17 -0.54 15.53 18.72
CA THR A 17 0.77 14.89 18.99
C THR A 17 1.90 15.39 18.09
N SER A 18 1.60 16.32 17.18
CA SER A 18 2.56 16.83 16.19
C SER A 18 3.47 17.90 16.78
N ALA A 19 4.63 18.11 16.18
CA ALA A 19 5.53 19.19 16.55
C ALA A 19 6.33 19.67 15.33
N ILE A 20 6.66 20.96 15.30
CA ILE A 20 7.47 21.58 14.23
C ILE A 20 8.67 22.33 14.80
N GLY A 21 9.62 22.72 13.94
CA GLY A 21 10.79 23.48 14.33
C GLY A 21 11.91 22.62 14.97
N CYS A 22 13.01 23.29 15.31
CA CYS A 22 14.19 22.65 15.90
C CYS A 22 13.81 21.89 17.19
N ASN A 23 14.34 20.68 17.35
CA ASN A 23 14.14 19.82 18.52
C ASN A 23 12.67 19.62 18.92
N ARG A 24 11.73 19.66 17.95
CA ARG A 24 10.29 19.51 18.19
C ARG A 24 9.71 20.59 19.12
N GLY A 25 10.35 21.77 19.22
CA GLY A 25 9.93 22.83 20.16
C GLY A 25 8.60 23.50 19.82
N GLY A 26 8.14 23.43 18.58
CA GLY A 26 6.85 23.97 18.12
C GLY A 26 5.70 22.99 18.33
N THR A 27 5.36 22.70 19.58
CA THR A 27 4.18 21.90 19.94
C THR A 27 2.88 22.70 19.74
N PRO A 28 1.69 22.07 19.69
CA PRO A 28 0.43 22.79 19.55
C PRO A 28 0.20 23.79 20.68
N GLN A 29 0.61 23.43 21.91
CA GLN A 29 0.59 24.34 23.05
C GLN A 29 1.49 25.56 22.80
N ARG A 30 2.75 25.34 22.43
CA ARG A 30 3.69 26.44 22.18
C ARG A 30 3.23 27.35 21.06
N LEU A 31 2.65 26.80 19.99
CA LEU A 31 2.12 27.58 18.88
C LEU A 31 0.91 28.43 19.29
N ARG A 32 0.05 27.92 20.18
CA ARG A 32 -1.06 28.70 20.77
C ARG A 32 -0.53 29.83 21.65
N GLU A 33 0.48 29.58 22.48
CA GLU A 33 1.12 30.62 23.30
C GLU A 33 1.70 31.75 22.44
N LEU A 34 2.45 31.40 21.38
CA LEU A 34 3.01 32.37 20.45
C LEU A 34 1.93 33.20 19.75
N ARG A 35 0.80 32.58 19.37
CA ARG A 35 -0.35 33.28 18.82
C ARG A 35 -0.99 34.23 19.84
N ASN A 36 -1.25 33.75 21.06
CA ASN A 36 -1.88 34.54 22.12
C ASN A 36 -1.02 35.74 22.54
N GLY A 37 0.31 35.60 22.49
CA GLY A 37 1.26 36.69 22.72
C GLY A 37 1.48 37.61 21.51
N ALA A 38 0.66 37.53 20.46
CA ALA A 38 0.79 38.30 19.21
C ALA A 38 2.14 38.16 18.47
N GLN A 39 2.92 37.11 18.77
CA GLN A 39 4.18 36.79 18.09
C GLN A 39 3.95 35.99 16.80
N LEU A 40 2.70 35.56 16.56
CA LEU A 40 2.31 34.78 15.40
C LEU A 40 0.88 35.14 14.96
N GLU A 41 0.75 35.73 13.77
CA GLU A 41 -0.55 36.13 13.19
C GLU A 41 -1.32 34.96 12.56
N MET A 42 -0.67 33.80 12.40
CA MET A 42 -1.26 32.63 11.78
C MET A 42 -2.29 31.96 12.70
N ARG A 43 -3.48 31.65 12.17
CA ARG A 43 -4.49 30.87 12.89
C ARG A 43 -3.97 29.46 13.15
N ILE A 44 -3.98 29.02 14.40
CA ILE A 44 -3.64 27.65 14.77
C ILE A 44 -4.93 26.85 14.98
N VAL A 45 -5.09 25.77 14.21
CA VAL A 45 -6.18 24.82 14.33
C VAL A 45 -5.60 23.48 14.75
N VAL A 46 -5.98 22.99 15.92
CA VAL A 46 -5.54 21.68 16.41
C VAL A 46 -6.66 20.69 16.18
N VAL A 47 -6.35 19.60 15.47
CA VAL A 47 -7.31 18.53 15.20
C VAL A 47 -7.05 17.34 16.12
N SER A 48 -8.13 16.74 16.60
CA SER A 48 -8.04 15.59 17.50
C SER A 48 -7.56 14.35 16.79
N THR A 49 -6.89 13.50 17.57
CA THR A 49 -6.41 12.21 17.09
C THR A 49 -7.60 11.33 16.67
N VAL A 50 -7.46 10.62 15.54
CA VAL A 50 -8.50 9.70 15.04
C VAL A 50 -8.35 8.35 15.74
N HIS A 51 -9.48 7.77 16.16
CA HIS A 51 -9.55 6.45 16.78
C HIS A 51 -10.35 5.48 15.91
N VAL A 52 -9.86 4.24 15.79
CA VAL A 52 -10.55 3.11 15.16
C VAL A 52 -10.36 1.91 16.05
N MET A 53 -11.46 1.23 16.39
CA MET A 53 -11.50 0.13 17.37
C MET A 53 -10.88 0.56 18.72
N ASN A 54 -11.30 1.73 19.22
CA ASN A 54 -10.85 2.35 20.48
C ASN A 54 -9.36 2.72 20.58
N ASP A 55 -8.58 2.51 19.52
CA ASP A 55 -7.14 2.77 19.49
C ASP A 55 -6.80 3.85 18.46
N ILE A 56 -5.70 4.56 18.69
CA ILE A 56 -5.20 5.61 17.81
C ILE A 56 -4.87 5.05 16.42
N VAL A 57 -5.34 5.75 15.38
CA VAL A 57 -4.87 5.58 14.02
C VAL A 57 -3.51 6.23 13.88
N SER A 58 -2.48 5.45 13.55
CA SER A 58 -1.13 5.96 13.32
C SER A 58 -0.42 5.21 12.20
N SER A 59 0.54 5.86 11.56
CA SER A 59 1.39 5.24 10.55
C SER A 59 2.12 4.01 11.10
N SER A 60 2.55 4.01 12.36
CA SER A 60 3.21 2.84 12.96
C SER A 60 2.27 1.65 13.05
N ARG A 61 1.03 1.86 13.49
CA ARG A 61 0.01 0.80 13.59
C ARG A 61 -0.37 0.22 12.23
N ILE A 62 -0.54 1.08 11.22
CA ILE A 62 -0.78 0.68 9.83
C ILE A 62 0.38 -0.15 9.29
N ARG A 63 1.63 0.30 9.49
CA ARG A 63 2.82 -0.43 9.02
C ARG A 63 2.95 -1.80 9.70
N THR A 64 2.64 -1.89 10.99
CA THR A 64 2.61 -3.17 11.72
C THR A 64 1.57 -4.11 11.15
N ALA A 65 0.34 -3.65 10.93
CA ALA A 65 -0.73 -4.46 10.32
C ALA A 65 -0.31 -5.02 8.96
N LEU A 66 0.21 -4.15 8.08
CA LEU A 66 0.71 -4.53 6.74
C LEU A 66 1.84 -5.57 6.81
N ARG A 67 2.80 -5.42 7.72
CA ARG A 67 3.92 -6.36 7.91
C ARG A 67 3.48 -7.72 8.44
N ASN A 68 2.40 -7.75 9.22
CA ASN A 68 1.81 -8.98 9.75
C ASN A 68 0.90 -9.69 8.72
N GLY A 69 0.54 -9.01 7.64
CA GLY A 69 -0.40 -9.49 6.63
C GLY A 69 -1.86 -9.24 7.01
N ASP A 70 -2.12 -8.42 8.02
CA ASP A 70 -3.45 -8.02 8.47
C ASP A 70 -3.99 -6.88 7.59
N ILE A 71 -4.45 -7.26 6.39
CA ILE A 71 -4.95 -6.32 5.38
C ILE A 71 -6.28 -5.70 5.80
N ASP A 72 -7.11 -6.42 6.57
CA ASP A 72 -8.38 -5.91 7.04
C ASP A 72 -8.16 -4.79 8.06
N LEU A 73 -7.32 -5.00 9.08
CA LEU A 73 -6.96 -3.92 10.00
C LEU A 73 -6.32 -2.74 9.26
N ALA A 74 -5.39 -2.99 8.33
CA ALA A 74 -4.78 -1.91 7.57
C ALA A 74 -5.81 -1.10 6.78
N ARG A 75 -6.81 -1.75 6.17
CA ARG A 75 -7.89 -1.12 5.41
C ARG A 75 -8.80 -0.27 6.31
N GLU A 76 -9.18 -0.78 7.47
CA GLU A 76 -9.98 -0.04 8.45
C GLU A 76 -9.23 1.22 8.93
N LEU A 77 -7.95 1.10 9.27
CA LEU A 77 -7.12 2.24 9.71
C LEU A 77 -6.87 3.26 8.59
N LEU A 78 -6.81 2.84 7.33
CA LEU A 78 -6.57 3.72 6.17
C LEU A 78 -7.85 4.35 5.61
N GLY A 79 -9.02 3.81 5.93
CA GLY A 79 -10.30 4.12 5.29
C GLY A 79 -10.38 3.71 3.81
N ARG A 80 -9.44 2.88 3.33
CA ARG A 80 -9.35 2.41 1.94
C ARG A 80 -8.43 1.19 1.83
N PRO A 81 -8.53 0.38 0.77
CA PRO A 81 -7.57 -0.68 0.50
C PRO A 81 -6.14 -0.13 0.38
N TYR A 82 -5.16 -0.84 0.93
CA TYR A 82 -3.76 -0.51 0.69
C TYR A 82 -3.41 -0.81 -0.77
N SER A 83 -2.75 0.13 -1.44
CA SER A 83 -2.42 -0.02 -2.86
C SER A 83 -0.93 0.06 -3.16
N LEU A 84 -0.50 -0.73 -4.15
CA LEU A 84 0.82 -0.72 -4.74
C LEU A 84 0.72 -0.22 -6.17
N THR A 85 1.38 0.90 -6.50
CA THR A 85 1.27 1.54 -7.80
C THR A 85 2.64 1.68 -8.43
N GLY A 86 2.75 1.35 -9.71
CA GLY A 86 4.04 1.32 -10.39
C GLY A 86 3.93 1.19 -11.90
N SER A 87 5.06 1.36 -12.58
CA SER A 87 5.21 0.98 -13.99
C SER A 87 5.07 -0.53 -14.13
N VAL A 88 4.50 -0.94 -15.24
CA VAL A 88 4.30 -2.34 -15.55
C VAL A 88 5.42 -2.81 -16.46
N ALA A 89 6.12 -3.83 -16.02
CA ALA A 89 7.10 -4.56 -16.81
C ALA A 89 6.51 -5.91 -17.23
N HIS A 90 6.98 -6.44 -18.36
CA HIS A 90 6.57 -7.77 -18.79
C HIS A 90 6.94 -8.82 -17.74
N GLY A 91 5.95 -9.69 -17.43
CA GLY A 91 6.12 -10.85 -16.56
C GLY A 91 7.10 -11.86 -17.15
N ARG A 92 7.49 -12.85 -16.34
CA ARG A 92 8.32 -13.97 -16.81
C ARG A 92 7.47 -14.99 -17.57
N LYS A 93 8.07 -15.63 -18.59
CA LYS A 93 7.46 -16.69 -19.42
C LYS A 93 6.94 -17.90 -18.63
N LEU A 94 7.37 -18.11 -17.39
CA LEU A 94 6.99 -19.30 -16.61
C LEU A 94 5.51 -19.32 -16.25
N ALA A 95 4.98 -18.26 -15.63
CA ALA A 95 3.57 -18.20 -15.27
C ALA A 95 2.67 -18.23 -16.53
N GLN A 96 3.13 -17.61 -17.62
CA GLN A 96 2.50 -17.69 -18.94
C GLN A 96 2.43 -19.14 -19.48
N ARG A 97 3.50 -19.94 -19.35
CA ARG A 97 3.51 -21.37 -19.73
C ARG A 97 2.52 -22.20 -18.90
N LEU A 98 2.20 -21.76 -17.69
CA LEU A 98 1.23 -22.41 -16.81
C LEU A 98 -0.21 -21.95 -17.05
N GLY A 99 -0.45 -21.04 -18.01
CA GLY A 99 -1.76 -20.48 -18.31
C GLY A 99 -2.17 -19.30 -17.42
N PHE A 100 -1.23 -18.75 -16.64
CA PHE A 100 -1.48 -17.64 -15.71
C PHE A 100 -0.56 -16.46 -16.04
N PRO A 101 -0.77 -15.73 -17.17
CA PRO A 101 0.08 -14.60 -17.52
C PRO A 101 0.06 -13.54 -16.41
N THR A 102 1.24 -13.11 -15.96
CA THR A 102 1.40 -12.07 -14.93
C THR A 102 2.01 -10.80 -15.51
N ILE A 103 1.68 -9.68 -14.87
CA ILE A 103 2.40 -8.41 -15.02
C ILE A 103 3.28 -8.19 -13.80
N ASN A 104 4.49 -7.64 -14.00
CA ASN A 104 5.35 -7.22 -12.91
C ASN A 104 5.12 -5.74 -12.63
N ILE A 105 4.93 -5.35 -11.37
CA ILE A 105 4.79 -3.96 -10.96
C ILE A 105 6.10 -3.47 -10.33
N GLN A 106 6.71 -2.45 -10.94
CA GLN A 106 7.86 -1.75 -10.36
C GLN A 106 7.34 -0.68 -9.40
N VAL A 107 7.33 -1.04 -8.12
CA VAL A 107 6.91 -0.16 -7.04
C VAL A 107 8.12 0.67 -6.58
N PRO A 108 7.98 1.97 -6.24
CA PRO A 108 9.07 2.78 -5.68
C PRO A 108 9.65 2.17 -4.39
N ASP A 109 10.96 2.30 -4.19
CA ASP A 109 11.67 1.69 -3.07
C ASP A 109 11.21 2.21 -1.69
N GLU A 110 10.71 3.45 -1.63
CA GLU A 110 10.19 4.06 -0.39
C GLU A 110 8.82 3.49 0.01
N LYS A 111 8.15 2.77 -0.89
CA LYS A 111 6.83 2.21 -0.64
C LYS A 111 6.97 0.97 0.23
N LEU A 112 6.33 0.99 1.40
CA LEU A 112 6.23 -0.20 2.24
C LEU A 112 5.53 -1.33 1.48
N LEU A 113 6.22 -2.44 1.28
CA LEU A 113 5.60 -3.69 0.87
C LEU A 113 5.03 -4.41 2.11
N PRO A 114 3.80 -4.94 2.03
CA PRO A 114 3.22 -5.73 3.12
C PRO A 114 3.93 -7.07 3.25
N ARG A 115 3.45 -7.92 4.16
CA ARG A 115 3.93 -9.30 4.33
C ARG A 115 4.08 -10.02 3.00
N TYR A 116 5.16 -10.77 2.83
CA TYR A 116 5.32 -11.55 1.60
C TYR A 116 4.31 -12.69 1.52
N GLY A 117 3.70 -12.83 0.35
CA GLY A 117 2.66 -13.80 0.09
C GLY A 117 1.72 -13.40 -1.03
N VAL A 118 0.60 -14.11 -1.07
CA VAL A 118 -0.42 -13.99 -2.12
C VAL A 118 -1.60 -13.19 -1.60
N TYR A 119 -2.07 -12.28 -2.43
CA TYR A 119 -3.16 -11.36 -2.15
C TYR A 119 -4.24 -11.45 -3.22
N ALA A 120 -5.49 -11.26 -2.81
CA ALA A 120 -6.60 -11.01 -3.73
C ALA A 120 -7.05 -9.55 -3.64
N GLY A 121 -7.51 -9.02 -4.76
CA GLY A 121 -8.07 -7.68 -4.81
C GLY A 121 -8.33 -7.24 -6.23
N TYR A 122 -8.06 -5.97 -6.52
CA TYR A 122 -8.35 -5.38 -7.82
C TYR A 122 -7.14 -4.65 -8.39
N ALA A 123 -6.92 -4.78 -9.69
CA ALA A 123 -6.00 -3.92 -10.41
C ALA A 123 -6.78 -2.78 -11.07
N ARG A 124 -6.29 -1.55 -10.92
CA ARG A 124 -6.76 -0.38 -11.68
C ARG A 124 -5.77 -0.07 -12.80
N ILE A 125 -6.27 -0.03 -14.02
CA ILE A 125 -5.54 0.26 -15.26
C ILE A 125 -6.34 1.30 -16.03
N GLY A 126 -5.91 2.56 -15.98
CA GLY A 126 -6.73 3.68 -16.46
C GLY A 126 -8.09 3.68 -15.75
N ASN A 127 -9.18 3.60 -16.53
CA ASN A 127 -10.55 3.54 -16.01
C ASN A 127 -11.05 2.10 -15.75
N ILE A 128 -10.25 1.08 -16.08
CA ILE A 128 -10.63 -0.32 -15.90
C ILE A 128 -10.24 -0.75 -14.48
N ARG A 129 -11.16 -1.43 -13.81
CA ARG A 129 -10.91 -2.13 -12.55
C ARG A 129 -11.23 -3.61 -12.74
N CYS A 130 -10.24 -4.47 -12.65
CA CYS A 130 -10.39 -5.92 -12.86
C CYS A 130 -9.93 -6.70 -11.62
N PRO A 131 -10.57 -7.84 -11.29
CA PRO A 131 -10.13 -8.69 -10.19
C PRO A 131 -8.72 -9.21 -10.46
N MET A 132 -7.94 -9.44 -9.41
CA MET A 132 -6.57 -9.92 -9.55
C MET A 132 -6.13 -10.80 -8.38
N VAL A 133 -5.12 -11.62 -8.66
CA VAL A 133 -4.30 -12.29 -7.66
C VAL A 133 -2.88 -11.76 -7.78
N ALA A 134 -2.31 -11.27 -6.68
CA ALA A 134 -0.96 -10.74 -6.65
C ALA A 134 -0.05 -11.58 -5.75
N ASN A 135 1.20 -11.78 -6.17
CA ASN A 135 2.27 -12.32 -5.35
C ASN A 135 3.27 -11.20 -5.02
N ILE A 136 3.59 -11.04 -3.74
CA ILE A 136 4.61 -10.12 -3.25
C ILE A 136 5.66 -10.96 -2.56
N GLY A 137 6.88 -11.00 -3.07
CA GLY A 137 7.85 -11.98 -2.59
C GLY A 137 9.27 -11.79 -3.09
N VAL A 138 10.18 -12.58 -2.53
CA VAL A 138 11.62 -12.49 -2.82
C VAL A 138 12.02 -13.55 -3.83
N ARG A 139 12.65 -13.11 -4.92
CA ARG A 139 13.33 -14.02 -5.83
C ARG A 139 14.78 -14.20 -5.38
N PRO A 140 15.25 -15.45 -5.18
CA PRO A 140 16.68 -15.73 -5.23
C PRO A 140 17.15 -15.44 -6.66
N THR A 141 18.00 -14.44 -6.84
CA THR A 141 18.68 -14.16 -8.10
C THR A 141 20.19 -14.26 -7.91
N VAL A 142 20.91 -14.53 -9.01
CA VAL A 142 22.38 -14.68 -9.01
C VAL A 142 23.08 -13.41 -8.49
N ASP A 143 22.47 -12.24 -8.68
CA ASP A 143 23.00 -10.93 -8.26
C ASP A 143 22.41 -10.39 -6.94
N GLY A 144 21.66 -11.20 -6.18
CA GLY A 144 21.09 -10.80 -4.89
C GLY A 144 19.61 -11.18 -4.67
N ARG A 145 18.96 -10.52 -3.70
CA ARG A 145 17.53 -10.69 -3.36
C ARG A 145 16.73 -9.53 -3.90
N ASN A 146 16.07 -9.71 -5.04
CA ASN A 146 15.13 -8.72 -5.57
C ASN A 146 13.70 -9.06 -5.14
N VAL A 147 13.03 -8.11 -4.50
CA VAL A 147 11.61 -8.22 -4.17
C VAL A 147 10.80 -7.95 -5.45
N SER A 148 9.81 -8.78 -5.72
CA SER A 148 8.95 -8.67 -6.88
C SER A 148 7.49 -8.59 -6.47
N VAL A 149 6.74 -7.74 -7.17
CA VAL A 149 5.28 -7.66 -7.11
C VAL A 149 4.74 -8.11 -8.45
N GLU A 150 4.09 -9.27 -8.48
CA GLU A 150 3.52 -9.87 -9.68
C GLU A 150 2.01 -9.93 -9.54
N ALA A 151 1.26 -9.63 -10.59
CA ALA A 151 -0.19 -9.75 -10.59
C ALA A 151 -0.70 -10.53 -11.79
N HIS A 152 -1.54 -11.53 -11.54
CA HIS A 152 -2.38 -12.17 -12.54
C HIS A 152 -3.73 -11.45 -12.58
N LEU A 153 -4.04 -10.81 -13.70
CA LEU A 153 -5.29 -10.08 -13.90
C LEU A 153 -6.37 -11.05 -14.34
N LEU A 154 -7.41 -11.22 -13.53
CA LEU A 154 -8.53 -12.09 -13.84
C LEU A 154 -9.45 -11.38 -14.83
N ASP A 155 -9.88 -12.11 -15.86
CA ASP A 155 -10.83 -11.64 -16.88
C ASP A 155 -10.38 -10.39 -17.66
N TYR A 156 -9.09 -10.04 -17.60
CA TYR A 156 -8.55 -8.90 -18.32
C TYR A 156 -8.30 -9.27 -19.78
N LYS A 157 -9.13 -8.71 -20.68
CA LYS A 157 -9.16 -9.05 -22.10
C LYS A 157 -8.33 -8.12 -23.00
N CYS A 158 -7.66 -7.10 -22.45
CA CYS A 158 -6.87 -6.19 -23.27
C CYS A 158 -5.55 -6.87 -23.69
N GLN A 159 -5.27 -6.88 -25.00
CA GLN A 159 -4.06 -7.50 -25.55
C GLN A 159 -2.78 -6.70 -25.27
N GLN A 160 -2.91 -5.40 -24.96
CA GLN A 160 -1.77 -4.56 -24.69
C GLN A 160 -1.40 -4.59 -23.22
N THR A 161 -0.12 -4.87 -22.95
CA THR A 161 0.47 -4.71 -21.62
C THR A 161 0.31 -3.25 -21.19
N PRO A 162 -0.39 -2.97 -20.08
CA PRO A 162 -0.55 -1.60 -19.60
C PRO A 162 0.81 -1.00 -19.27
N LYS A 163 0.95 0.33 -19.35
CA LYS A 163 2.21 1.00 -18.95
C LYS A 163 2.33 1.19 -17.44
N ARG A 164 1.18 1.28 -16.75
CA ARG A 164 1.08 1.54 -15.31
C ARG A 164 -0.16 0.84 -14.75
N ALA A 165 -0.05 0.34 -13.52
CA ALA A 165 -1.17 -0.25 -12.80
C ALA A 165 -1.11 0.10 -11.31
N SER A 166 -2.27 0.07 -10.66
CA SER A 166 -2.40 0.16 -9.20
C SER A 166 -3.09 -1.10 -8.69
N LEU A 167 -2.44 -1.84 -7.79
CA LEU A 167 -2.97 -3.06 -7.17
C LEU A 167 -3.58 -2.70 -5.82
N GLU A 168 -4.90 -2.79 -5.69
CA GLU A 168 -5.64 -2.68 -4.43
C GLU A 168 -5.63 -4.04 -3.73
N LEU A 169 -4.98 -4.13 -2.58
CA LEU A 169 -4.92 -5.36 -1.79
C LEU A 169 -6.12 -5.39 -0.84
N LEU A 170 -7.02 -6.37 -1.02
CA LEU A 170 -8.22 -6.51 -0.20
C LEU A 170 -8.11 -7.67 0.77
N PHE A 171 -7.48 -8.77 0.35
CA PHE A 171 -7.37 -9.97 1.17
C PHE A 171 -5.97 -10.56 1.10
N PHE A 172 -5.45 -11.03 2.24
CA PHE A 172 -4.27 -11.88 2.29
C PHE A 172 -4.70 -13.34 2.21
N LEU A 173 -4.25 -14.06 1.19
CA LEU A 173 -4.65 -15.45 0.96
C LEU A 173 -3.72 -16.44 1.67
N ARG A 174 -2.40 -16.23 1.57
CA ARG A 174 -1.40 -17.09 2.20
C ARG A 174 0.00 -16.47 2.18
N PRO A 175 0.91 -16.90 3.09
CA PRO A 175 2.33 -16.60 2.98
C PRO A 175 2.98 -17.12 1.69
N GLU A 176 4.09 -16.50 1.32
CA GLU A 176 4.97 -17.01 0.27
C GLU A 176 5.56 -18.36 0.69
N ARG A 177 5.65 -19.30 -0.25
CA ARG A 177 6.24 -20.62 -0.02
C ARG A 177 6.93 -21.15 -1.27
N ARG A 178 7.92 -22.01 -1.08
CA ARG A 178 8.55 -22.76 -2.17
C ARG A 178 7.68 -23.96 -2.53
N PHE A 179 7.81 -24.41 -3.78
CA PHE A 179 7.11 -25.57 -4.32
C PHE A 179 8.13 -26.56 -4.84
N GLU A 180 7.87 -27.84 -4.61
CA GLU A 180 8.75 -28.95 -4.99
C GLU A 180 8.70 -29.24 -6.48
N SER A 181 7.61 -28.89 -7.15
CA SER A 181 7.45 -29.04 -8.60
C SER A 181 6.56 -27.95 -9.21
N ILE A 182 6.63 -27.84 -10.54
CA ILE A 182 5.84 -26.91 -11.33
C ILE A 182 4.35 -27.28 -11.27
N GLU A 183 4.02 -28.57 -11.20
CA GLU A 183 2.66 -29.09 -11.12
C GLU A 183 2.01 -28.69 -9.79
N VAL A 184 2.75 -28.82 -8.67
CA VAL A 184 2.27 -28.40 -7.34
C VAL A 184 2.06 -26.88 -7.28
N LEU A 185 2.96 -26.11 -7.89
CA LEU A 185 2.79 -24.66 -8.05
C LEU A 185 1.51 -24.35 -8.83
N ALA A 186 1.30 -24.96 -9.99
CA ALA A 186 0.13 -24.72 -10.82
C ALA A 186 -1.19 -25.06 -10.11
N GLN A 187 -1.23 -26.18 -9.38
CA GLN A 187 -2.39 -26.54 -8.57
C GLN A 187 -2.68 -25.50 -7.48
N GLN A 188 -1.65 -24.99 -6.80
CA GLN A 188 -1.84 -23.97 -5.78
C GLN A 188 -2.31 -22.65 -6.39
N VAL A 189 -1.76 -22.22 -7.53
CA VAL A 189 -2.22 -21.00 -8.22
C VAL A 189 -3.70 -21.11 -8.60
N LYS A 190 -4.17 -22.27 -9.09
CA LYS A 190 -5.60 -22.52 -9.35
C LYS A 190 -6.45 -22.36 -8.10
N ARG A 191 -6.01 -22.89 -6.95
CA ARG A 191 -6.69 -22.73 -5.67
C ARG A 191 -6.71 -21.27 -5.21
N ASP A 192 -5.60 -20.56 -5.36
CA ASP A 192 -5.48 -19.14 -5.00
C ASP A 192 -6.46 -18.30 -5.83
N ILE A 193 -6.58 -18.56 -7.15
CA ILE A 193 -7.54 -17.90 -8.04
C ILE A 193 -8.99 -18.23 -7.65
N ALA A 194 -9.32 -19.49 -7.38
CA ALA A 194 -10.67 -19.88 -6.96
C ALA A 194 -11.06 -19.21 -5.64
N ASN A 195 -10.13 -19.16 -4.67
CA ASN A 195 -10.34 -18.48 -3.40
C ASN A 195 -10.52 -16.96 -3.60
N ALA A 196 -9.69 -16.34 -4.45
CA ALA A 196 -9.80 -14.92 -4.77
C ALA A 196 -11.17 -14.59 -5.37
N ARG A 197 -11.64 -15.38 -6.35
CA ARG A 197 -12.99 -15.25 -6.93
C ARG A 197 -14.08 -15.33 -5.87
N LYS A 198 -14.03 -16.35 -5.02
CA LYS A 198 -14.98 -16.55 -3.92
C LYS A 198 -15.00 -15.35 -2.96
N MET A 199 -13.83 -14.85 -2.54
CA MET A 199 -13.74 -13.72 -1.61
C MET A 199 -14.16 -12.40 -2.24
N LEU A 200 -13.87 -12.19 -3.52
CA LEU A 200 -14.23 -10.99 -4.27
C LEU A 200 -15.67 -11.01 -4.82
N ARG A 201 -16.33 -12.17 -4.80
CA ARG A 201 -17.68 -12.43 -5.32
C ARG A 201 -17.79 -12.15 -6.83
N VAL A 202 -16.84 -12.69 -7.60
CA VAL A 202 -16.69 -12.57 -9.07
C VAL A 202 -16.29 -13.90 -9.71
#